data_AF-A0A9P8Y7F8-F1
#
_entry.id   AF-A0A9P8Y7F8-F1
#
_cell.length_a   1.000
_cell.length_b   1.000
_cell.length_c   1.000
_cell.angle_alpha   90.00
_cell.angle_beta   90.00
_cell.angle_gamma   90.00
#
_symmetry.space_group_name_H-M   'P 1'
#
loop_
_entity.id
_entity.type
_entity.pdbx_description
1 polymer ?
#
loop_
_entity_poly.entity_id
_entity_poly.type
_entity_poly.pdbx_seq_one_letter_code
_entity_poly.pdbx_strand_id
1 'polypeptide(L)'
;MFDENHFRQAFSTSCPRISLYATESDIPGVTSETEVELIKPQNFGYRGDGNPIDQDRHTDRFGTRFRQWLKDGVMPVNGMQQTEPKTSNRAFPTAASPRLIRFEWGVIWNWPVYRDGPEFTATFGSILRYNKELLRLGKKALSQMRQLSQQEGGSGAFLGAHLRTEADALEFWPKYRQQADAYLQRAGAMGFRAAYLATGNETEAARFSKEAKDAVDMRVWTKEELLYGKDLDDLMALTLDQRAIVDVLILLGSNYFVGVMPSSFSVYVTIKRHLRIDGLHMRPYKVGTEGDGLSYLVGSYQRYWDEWVFMFDGMWP
;
A
#
# COMPACT_ATOMS: atom_id res chain seq x y z
N MET A 1 -2.20 8.31 2.82
CA MET A 1 -3.54 7.89 3.32
C MET A 1 -3.69 8.14 4.84
N PHE A 2 -3.20 9.25 5.38
CA PHE A 2 -3.08 9.41 6.83
C PHE A 2 -4.15 10.34 7.43
N ASP A 3 -4.81 9.91 8.50
CA ASP A 3 -5.67 10.73 9.36
C ASP A 3 -4.99 10.83 10.73
N GLU A 4 -4.34 11.96 10.98
CA GLU A 4 -3.51 12.14 12.18
C GLU A 4 -4.33 12.08 13.47
N ASN A 5 -5.51 12.71 13.49
CA ASN A 5 -6.35 12.76 14.68
C ASN A 5 -6.84 11.36 15.06
N HIS A 6 -7.36 10.62 14.06
CA HIS A 6 -7.77 9.24 14.26
C HIS A 6 -6.60 8.35 14.67
N PHE A 7 -5.43 8.52 14.04
CA PHE A 7 -4.21 7.79 14.40
C PHE A 7 -3.83 8.02 15.86
N ARG A 8 -3.71 9.29 16.30
CA ARG A 8 -3.32 9.65 17.67
C ARG A 8 -4.31 9.09 18.69
N GLN A 9 -5.60 9.18 18.40
CA GLN A 9 -6.65 8.64 19.29
C GLN A 9 -6.58 7.11 19.37
N ALA A 10 -6.57 6.43 18.23
CA ALA A 10 -6.56 4.96 18.18
C ALA A 10 -5.32 4.38 18.85
N PHE A 11 -4.16 4.99 18.60
CA PHE A 11 -2.88 4.53 19.12
C PHE A 11 -2.74 4.80 20.62
N SER A 12 -3.10 5.99 21.11
CA SER A 12 -3.05 6.27 22.56
C SER A 12 -4.02 5.41 23.37
N THR A 13 -5.17 5.06 22.79
CA THR A 13 -6.15 4.16 23.41
C THR A 13 -5.66 2.71 23.44
N SER A 14 -5.06 2.23 22.34
CA SER A 14 -4.68 0.81 22.19
C SER A 14 -3.29 0.50 22.75
N CYS A 15 -2.40 1.49 22.78
CA CYS A 15 -1.01 1.38 23.19
C CYS A 15 -0.66 2.42 24.28
N PRO A 16 -1.32 2.39 25.46
CA PRO A 16 -1.18 3.44 26.48
C PRO A 16 0.23 3.57 27.09
N ARG A 17 1.11 2.59 26.84
CA ARG A 17 2.52 2.62 27.25
C ARG A 17 3.44 3.35 26.26
N ILE A 18 2.93 3.75 25.10
CA ILE A 18 3.69 4.49 24.09
C ILE A 18 3.18 5.93 24.08
N SER A 19 4.07 6.87 24.36
CA SER A 19 3.78 8.30 24.29
C SER A 19 3.92 8.81 22.86
N LEU A 20 2.92 9.57 22.40
CA LEU A 20 2.96 10.27 21.12
C LEU A 20 3.28 11.74 21.35
N TYR A 21 4.34 12.20 20.72
CA TYR A 21 4.77 13.59 20.74
C TYR A 21 4.37 14.29 19.43
N ALA A 22 4.20 15.61 19.45
CA ALA A 22 3.88 16.36 18.22
C ALA A 22 5.14 16.60 17.39
N THR A 23 6.25 16.90 18.07
CA THR A 23 7.56 17.18 17.48
C THR A 23 8.67 16.46 18.24
N GLU A 24 9.86 16.39 17.65
CA GLU A 24 11.04 15.78 18.30
C GLU A 24 11.47 16.55 19.56
N SER A 25 11.29 17.87 19.59
CA SER A 25 11.59 18.72 20.74
C SER A 25 10.68 18.50 21.95
N ASP A 26 9.52 17.88 21.76
CA ASP A 26 8.61 17.57 22.87
C ASP A 26 9.02 16.30 23.62
N ILE A 27 9.97 15.53 23.10
CA ILE A 27 10.42 14.27 23.69
C ILE A 27 11.34 14.57 24.89
N PRO A 28 11.01 14.08 26.10
CA PRO A 28 11.84 14.31 27.28
C PRO A 28 13.27 13.79 27.09
N GLY A 29 14.27 14.63 27.40
CA GLY A 29 15.69 14.30 27.29
C GLY A 29 16.29 14.46 25.89
N VAL A 30 15.49 14.81 24.88
CA VAL A 30 16.00 15.19 23.55
C VAL A 30 16.52 16.62 23.58
N THR A 31 17.65 16.83 22.91
CA THR A 31 18.29 18.14 22.72
C THR A 31 18.57 18.36 21.23
N SER A 32 18.97 19.57 20.85
CA SER A 32 19.42 19.86 19.48
C SER A 32 20.65 19.05 19.05
N GLU A 33 21.39 18.46 20.00
CA GLU A 33 22.56 17.62 19.74
C GLU A 33 22.20 16.13 19.62
N THR A 34 20.95 15.75 19.92
CA THR A 34 20.52 14.36 19.83
C THR A 34 20.41 13.93 18.36
N GLU A 35 21.29 13.02 17.94
CA GLU A 35 21.30 12.49 16.58
C GLU A 35 20.10 11.57 16.32
N VAL A 36 19.46 11.74 15.15
CA VAL A 36 18.45 10.81 14.64
C VAL A 36 19.15 9.69 13.88
N GLU A 37 19.07 8.48 14.40
CA GLU A 37 19.70 7.32 13.83
C GLU A 37 18.81 6.69 12.77
N LEU A 38 19.28 6.71 11.52
CA LEU A 38 18.59 6.11 10.39
C LEU A 38 18.91 4.62 10.32
N ILE A 39 17.87 3.78 10.38
CA ILE A 39 18.03 2.33 10.29
C ILE A 39 17.05 1.73 9.28
N LYS A 40 17.44 0.65 8.61
CA LYS A 40 16.52 -0.20 7.84
C LYS A 40 16.34 -1.52 8.59
N PRO A 41 15.11 -2.04 8.79
CA PRO A 41 14.91 -3.33 9.46
C PRO A 41 15.74 -4.46 8.83
N GLN A 42 15.84 -4.45 7.50
CA GLN A 42 16.68 -5.37 6.72
C GLN A 42 18.18 -5.35 7.09
N ASN A 43 18.69 -4.28 7.70
CA ASN A 43 20.08 -4.19 8.15
C ASN A 43 20.36 -5.10 9.35
N PHE A 44 19.33 -5.43 10.13
CA PHE A 44 19.45 -6.35 11.26
C PHE A 44 19.29 -7.82 10.84
N GLY A 45 19.09 -8.07 9.54
CA GLY A 45 18.96 -9.39 8.98
C GLY A 45 20.26 -10.05 8.56
N TYR A 46 20.19 -11.29 8.07
CA TYR A 46 21.32 -11.94 7.41
C TYR A 46 20.96 -12.22 5.96
N ARG A 47 21.35 -11.28 5.12
CA ARG A 47 21.45 -11.50 3.68
C ARG A 47 22.71 -12.32 3.48
N GLY A 48 22.59 -13.51 2.92
CA GLY A 48 23.75 -14.27 2.47
C GLY A 48 24.42 -13.55 1.30
N ASP A 49 24.83 -14.32 0.31
CA ASP A 49 25.40 -13.92 -0.99
C ASP A 49 24.37 -13.34 -1.99
N GLY A 50 23.10 -13.20 -1.61
CA GLY A 50 22.01 -12.73 -2.47
C GLY A 50 21.83 -11.21 -2.54
N ASN A 51 21.23 -10.71 -3.64
CA ASN A 51 21.00 -9.29 -4.03
C ASN A 51 20.64 -8.31 -2.88
N PRO A 52 21.14 -7.04 -2.87
CA PRO A 52 20.88 -6.06 -1.80
C PRO A 52 19.42 -5.68 -1.56
N ILE A 53 18.53 -6.00 -2.48
CA ILE A 53 17.09 -5.78 -2.39
C ILE A 53 16.40 -6.98 -1.71
N ASP A 54 17.11 -8.10 -1.48
CA ASP A 54 16.56 -9.28 -0.78
C ASP A 54 16.09 -8.94 0.63
N GLN A 55 14.83 -9.29 0.88
CA GLN A 55 14.25 -9.18 2.19
C GLN A 55 14.84 -10.31 3.03
N ASP A 56 15.25 -9.96 4.24
CA ASP A 56 15.85 -10.92 5.15
C ASP A 56 14.90 -12.10 5.41
N ARG A 57 15.26 -13.33 5.01
CA ARG A 57 14.41 -14.51 5.27
C ARG A 57 14.48 -14.97 6.74
N HIS A 58 15.28 -14.31 7.58
CA HIS A 58 15.49 -14.60 8.99
C HIS A 58 14.88 -13.54 9.93
N THR A 59 13.56 -13.36 9.82
CA THR A 59 12.76 -12.45 10.67
C THR A 59 12.97 -12.66 12.18
N ASP A 60 13.33 -13.88 12.58
CA ASP A 60 13.62 -14.30 13.95
C ASP A 60 14.85 -13.61 14.57
N ARG A 61 15.72 -13.02 13.75
CA ARG A 61 16.97 -12.40 14.20
C ARG A 61 16.82 -10.92 14.52
N PHE A 62 15.84 -10.23 13.93
CA PHE A 62 15.68 -8.78 14.04
C PHE A 62 15.66 -8.34 15.51
N GLY A 63 14.77 -8.91 16.33
CA GLY A 63 14.60 -8.45 17.72
C GLY A 63 15.87 -8.59 18.57
N THR A 64 16.56 -9.73 18.44
CA THR A 64 17.81 -9.97 19.18
C THR A 64 18.93 -9.04 18.71
N ARG A 65 19.10 -8.87 17.39
CA ARG A 65 20.15 -8.02 16.83
C ARG A 65 19.88 -6.53 17.02
N PHE A 66 18.63 -6.09 16.91
CA PHE A 66 18.22 -4.73 17.23
C PHE A 66 18.50 -4.39 18.70
N ARG A 67 18.14 -5.28 19.64
CA ARG A 67 18.48 -5.10 21.07
C ARG A 67 19.97 -5.12 21.33
N GLN A 68 20.73 -5.90 20.58
CA GLN A 68 22.19 -5.93 20.70
C GLN A 68 22.80 -4.61 20.21
N TRP A 69 22.39 -4.14 19.03
CA TRP A 69 22.75 -2.82 18.49
C TRP A 69 22.32 -1.66 19.40
N LEU A 70 21.19 -1.79 20.09
CA LEU A 70 20.79 -0.81 21.11
C LEU A 70 21.79 -0.72 22.26
N LYS A 71 22.48 -1.82 22.58
CA LYS A 71 23.46 -1.93 23.68
C LYS A 71 24.87 -1.56 23.26
N ASP A 72 25.35 -2.04 22.11
CA ASP A 72 26.75 -1.89 21.69
C ASP A 72 26.96 -0.83 20.59
N GLY A 73 25.88 -0.37 19.95
CA GLY A 73 25.92 0.55 18.82
C GLY A 73 26.52 -0.06 17.55
N VAL A 74 26.78 -1.36 17.53
CA VAL A 74 27.43 -2.06 16.42
C VAL A 74 26.36 -2.63 15.48
N MET A 75 26.30 -2.12 14.25
CA MET A 75 25.42 -2.68 13.23
C MET A 75 25.86 -4.11 12.89
N PRO A 76 24.91 -5.06 12.74
CA PRO A 76 25.24 -6.40 12.30
C PRO A 76 25.90 -6.39 10.92
N VAL A 77 26.91 -7.25 10.73
CA VAL A 77 27.48 -7.49 9.41
C VAL A 77 26.44 -8.22 8.57
N ASN A 78 25.91 -7.53 7.57
CA ASN A 78 25.02 -8.05 6.53
C ASN A 78 25.84 -8.14 5.23
N GLY A 79 25.79 -9.29 4.54
CA GLY A 79 26.77 -9.74 3.52
C GLY A 79 27.09 -8.85 2.31
N MET A 80 26.63 -7.60 2.25
CA MET A 80 27.07 -6.62 1.26
C MET A 80 27.27 -5.24 1.91
N GLN A 81 28.55 -4.87 2.05
CA GLN A 81 29.03 -3.52 2.35
C GLN A 81 28.56 -2.92 3.67
N GLN A 82 29.15 -3.38 4.78
CA GLN A 82 29.55 -2.45 5.83
C GLN A 82 31.05 -2.65 6.11
N THR A 83 31.84 -1.63 5.75
CA THR A 83 33.21 -1.45 6.23
C THR A 83 33.18 -1.30 7.74
N GLU A 84 34.00 -2.10 8.45
CA GLU A 84 34.36 -2.00 9.88
C GLU A 84 33.22 -1.59 10.85
N PRO A 85 32.83 -2.44 11.82
CA PRO A 85 31.84 -2.03 12.82
C PRO A 85 32.27 -0.70 13.46
N LYS A 86 31.49 0.37 13.25
CA LYS A 86 31.69 1.64 13.98
C LYS A 86 31.42 1.34 15.45
N THR A 87 32.48 1.03 16.20
CA THR A 87 32.40 0.90 17.65
C THR A 87 32.03 2.25 18.22
N SER A 88 30.91 2.32 18.93
CA SER A 88 30.53 3.49 19.68
C SER A 88 30.52 3.11 21.15
N ASN A 89 31.30 3.80 21.99
CA ASN A 89 31.18 3.70 23.46
C ASN A 89 29.86 4.39 23.89
N ARG A 90 28.71 3.84 23.49
CA ARG A 90 27.40 4.43 23.75
C ARG A 90 26.77 3.80 24.98
N ALA A 91 26.18 4.66 25.82
CA ALA A 91 25.38 4.22 26.94
C ALA A 91 24.04 3.64 26.45
N PHE A 92 23.50 2.69 27.22
CA PHE A 92 22.15 2.16 26.99
C PHE A 92 21.11 3.29 27.08
N PRO A 93 20.06 3.31 26.22
CA PRO A 93 19.05 4.37 26.26
C PRO A 93 18.33 4.42 27.61
N THR A 94 18.14 5.63 28.13
CA THR A 94 17.37 5.90 29.36
C THR A 94 16.38 7.04 29.12
N ALA A 95 15.47 7.29 30.07
CA ALA A 95 14.56 8.43 29.97
C ALA A 95 15.29 9.80 29.95
N ALA A 96 16.48 9.89 30.55
CA ALA A 96 17.30 11.11 30.57
C ALA A 96 18.21 11.23 29.34
N SER A 97 18.44 10.13 28.62
CA SER A 97 19.26 10.07 27.41
C SER A 97 18.57 9.13 26.41
N PRO A 98 17.50 9.61 25.76
CA PRO A 98 16.77 8.83 24.77
C PRO A 98 17.60 8.68 23.50
N ARG A 99 17.28 7.65 22.71
CA ARG A 99 17.80 7.50 21.35
C ARG A 99 16.67 7.76 20.36
N LEU A 100 16.94 8.62 19.38
CA LEU A 100 16.02 8.87 18.28
C LEU A 100 16.34 7.90 17.15
N ILE A 101 15.36 7.08 16.80
CA ILE A 101 15.49 6.08 15.74
C ILE A 101 14.43 6.38 14.70
N ARG A 102 14.87 6.55 13.46
CA ARG A 102 13.97 6.73 12.33
C ARG A 102 14.23 5.62 11.33
N PHE A 103 13.16 4.94 10.90
CA PHE A 103 13.29 4.00 9.81
C PHE A 103 13.53 4.76 8.51
N GLU A 104 14.65 4.46 7.85
CA GLU A 104 15.01 5.10 6.59
C GLU A 104 13.96 4.76 5.52
N TRP A 105 13.48 5.80 4.83
CA TRP A 105 12.27 5.76 4.03
C TRP A 105 12.34 4.81 2.83
N GLY A 106 11.23 4.13 2.60
CA GLY A 106 10.84 3.49 1.35
C GLY A 106 9.31 3.47 1.28
N VAL A 107 8.73 3.38 0.08
CA VAL A 107 7.27 3.30 -0.15
C VAL A 107 6.59 2.10 0.55
N ILE A 108 7.39 1.18 1.09
CA ILE A 108 6.99 -0.03 1.79
C ILE A 108 7.87 -0.16 3.02
N TRP A 109 7.28 -0.60 4.13
CA TRP A 109 8.09 -1.04 5.26
C TRP A 109 8.77 -2.35 4.82
N ASN A 110 10.07 -2.27 4.51
CA ASN A 110 10.93 -3.43 4.18
C ASN A 110 11.17 -4.30 5.43
N TRP A 111 10.09 -4.62 6.12
CA TRP A 111 10.02 -5.61 7.16
C TRP A 111 9.91 -6.98 6.48
N PRO A 112 10.75 -7.93 6.86
CA PRO A 112 10.68 -9.25 6.28
C PRO A 112 9.46 -10.01 6.86
N VAL A 113 8.57 -10.47 5.98
CA VAL A 113 7.35 -11.22 6.38
C VAL A 113 7.40 -12.71 6.05
N TYR A 114 8.56 -13.20 5.61
CA TYR A 114 8.70 -14.56 5.07
C TYR A 114 8.21 -15.68 6.02
N ARG A 115 8.34 -15.47 7.34
CA ARG A 115 7.89 -16.43 8.36
C ARG A 115 6.53 -16.12 8.97
N ASP A 116 5.92 -14.98 8.65
CA ASP A 116 4.71 -14.51 9.30
C ASP A 116 3.42 -15.08 8.65
N GLY A 117 3.56 -15.74 7.49
CA GLY A 117 2.45 -16.32 6.73
C GLY A 117 1.64 -15.27 5.96
N PRO A 118 0.91 -15.69 4.91
CA PRO A 118 0.15 -14.77 4.06
C PRO A 118 -0.96 -14.04 4.84
N GLU A 119 -1.51 -14.64 5.89
CA GLU A 119 -2.54 -14.05 6.76
C GLU A 119 -2.02 -12.79 7.43
N PHE A 120 -0.83 -12.86 8.03
CA PHE A 120 -0.22 -11.72 8.69
C PHE A 120 0.14 -10.63 7.68
N THR A 121 0.83 -10.99 6.59
CA THR A 121 1.23 -10.02 5.54
C THR A 121 0.03 -9.27 4.99
N ALA A 122 -1.06 -9.97 4.72
CA ALA A 122 -2.26 -9.37 4.18
C ALA A 122 -3.04 -8.54 5.21
N THR A 123 -2.95 -8.83 6.51
CA THR A 123 -3.75 -8.14 7.55
C THR A 123 -3.01 -7.05 8.33
N PHE A 124 -1.67 -7.05 8.36
CA PHE A 124 -0.87 -6.13 9.19
C PHE A 124 -1.23 -4.65 8.99
N GLY A 125 -1.27 -4.18 7.74
CA GLY A 125 -1.66 -2.80 7.40
C GLY A 125 -3.14 -2.47 7.64
N SER A 126 -3.87 -3.31 8.36
CA SER A 126 -5.26 -3.08 8.78
C SER A 126 -5.43 -3.20 10.30
N ILE A 127 -4.33 -3.33 11.05
CA ILE A 127 -4.34 -3.28 12.53
C ILE A 127 -4.95 -1.95 12.99
N LEU A 128 -4.51 -0.85 12.37
CA LEU A 128 -5.16 0.44 12.54
C LEU A 128 -6.36 0.51 11.61
N ARG A 129 -7.56 0.41 12.19
CA ARG A 129 -8.81 0.55 11.44
C ARG A 129 -8.89 1.95 10.84
N TYR A 130 -9.41 2.07 9.62
CA TYR A 130 -9.70 3.38 9.03
C TYR A 130 -10.71 4.17 9.85
N ASN A 131 -10.66 5.50 9.72
CA ASN A 131 -11.65 6.41 10.27
C ASN A 131 -13.07 5.97 9.82
N LYS A 132 -14.02 5.96 10.77
CA LYS A 132 -15.41 5.54 10.55
C LYS A 132 -16.12 6.33 9.44
N GLU A 133 -15.80 7.60 9.26
CA GLU A 133 -16.37 8.42 8.19
C GLU A 133 -15.88 7.96 6.81
N LEU A 134 -14.59 7.63 6.68
CA LEU A 134 -14.06 7.06 5.43
C LEU A 134 -14.72 5.72 5.12
N LEU A 135 -14.90 4.87 6.13
CA LEU A 135 -15.62 3.61 6.01
C LEU A 135 -17.08 3.83 5.59
N ARG A 136 -17.75 4.86 6.13
CA ARG A 136 -19.13 5.21 5.79
C ARG A 136 -19.23 5.66 4.34
N LEU A 137 -18.37 6.58 3.89
CA LEU A 137 -18.34 7.07 2.50
C LEU A 137 -18.01 5.94 1.53
N GLY A 138 -16.99 5.14 1.81
CA GLY A 138 -16.63 3.97 0.98
C GLY A 138 -17.76 2.95 0.86
N LYS A 139 -18.47 2.64 1.95
CA LYS A 139 -19.64 1.74 1.92
C LYS A 139 -20.79 2.31 1.08
N LYS A 140 -21.07 3.61 1.20
CA LYS A 140 -22.11 4.28 0.40
C LYS A 140 -21.77 4.26 -1.08
N ALA A 141 -20.56 4.67 -1.44
CA ALA A 141 -20.09 4.67 -2.82
C ALA A 141 -20.09 3.25 -3.41
N LEU A 142 -19.63 2.24 -2.66
CA LEU A 142 -19.68 0.84 -3.10
C LEU A 142 -21.11 0.35 -3.33
N SER A 143 -22.05 0.72 -2.44
CA SER A 143 -23.46 0.39 -2.62
C SER A 143 -24.04 1.05 -3.88
N GLN A 144 -23.72 2.32 -4.10
CA GLN A 144 -24.14 3.06 -5.29
C GLN A 144 -23.59 2.43 -6.56
N MET A 145 -22.30 2.05 -6.57
CA MET A 145 -21.66 1.39 -7.71
C MET A 145 -22.37 0.08 -8.08
N ARG A 146 -22.79 -0.72 -7.10
CA ARG A 146 -23.56 -1.95 -7.33
C ARG A 146 -24.94 -1.66 -7.93
N GLN A 147 -25.61 -0.61 -7.48
CA GLN A 147 -26.91 -0.20 -8.05
C GLN A 147 -26.77 0.28 -9.49
N LEU A 148 -25.76 1.12 -9.78
CA LEU A 148 -25.46 1.60 -11.13
C LEU A 148 -25.11 0.46 -12.08
N SER A 149 -24.34 -0.52 -11.61
CA SER A 149 -24.07 -1.74 -12.39
C SER A 149 -25.34 -2.49 -12.77
N GLN A 150 -26.34 -2.57 -11.88
CA GLN A 150 -27.63 -3.18 -12.20
C GLN A 150 -28.41 -2.37 -13.24
N GLN A 151 -28.34 -1.04 -13.17
CA GLN A 151 -29.01 -0.14 -14.12
C GLN A 151 -28.43 -0.24 -15.53
N GLU A 152 -27.13 -0.52 -15.68
CA GLU A 152 -26.51 -0.84 -16.98
C GLU A 152 -26.80 -2.27 -17.46
N GLY A 153 -27.71 -3.00 -16.80
CA GLY A 153 -28.11 -4.35 -17.16
C GLY A 153 -27.17 -5.45 -16.63
N GLY A 154 -26.34 -5.15 -15.64
CA GLY A 154 -25.52 -6.12 -14.92
C GLY A 154 -26.23 -6.75 -13.70
N SER A 155 -25.55 -7.64 -12.99
CA SER A 155 -26.03 -8.25 -11.73
C SER A 155 -25.68 -7.43 -10.48
N GLY A 156 -25.15 -6.21 -10.67
CA GLY A 156 -24.44 -5.46 -9.63
C GLY A 156 -22.95 -5.76 -9.56
N ALA A 157 -22.46 -6.63 -10.46
CA ALA A 157 -21.04 -6.90 -10.64
C ALA A 157 -20.35 -5.77 -11.42
N PHE A 158 -19.16 -5.35 -10.97
CA PHE A 158 -18.41 -4.29 -11.66
C PHE A 158 -16.91 -4.53 -11.64
N LEU A 159 -16.24 -3.97 -12.64
CA LEU A 159 -14.79 -3.90 -12.72
C LEU A 159 -14.26 -2.75 -11.86
N GLY A 160 -13.29 -3.01 -11.00
CA GLY A 160 -12.51 -1.95 -10.35
C GLY A 160 -11.25 -1.70 -11.17
N ALA A 161 -10.97 -0.45 -11.53
CA ALA A 161 -9.78 -0.06 -12.28
C ALA A 161 -8.98 0.99 -11.51
N HIS A 162 -7.65 0.84 -11.50
CA HIS A 162 -6.74 1.88 -11.04
C HIS A 162 -5.83 2.32 -12.19
N LEU A 163 -5.96 3.56 -12.61
CA LEU A 163 -5.11 4.17 -13.65
C LEU A 163 -4.08 5.08 -12.97
N ARG A 164 -2.79 4.82 -13.22
CA ARG A 164 -1.68 5.56 -12.60
C ARG A 164 -0.84 6.22 -13.68
N THR A 165 -1.05 7.52 -13.87
CA THR A 165 -0.52 8.30 -15.00
C THR A 165 -0.28 9.77 -14.64
N GLU A 166 -0.28 10.08 -13.36
CA GLU A 166 0.06 11.39 -12.81
C GLU A 166 1.53 11.71 -13.12
N ALA A 167 1.85 13.02 -13.12
CA ALA A 167 3.13 13.52 -13.61
C ALA A 167 4.38 13.00 -12.85
N ASP A 168 4.18 12.45 -11.66
CA ASP A 168 5.23 11.85 -10.81
C ASP A 168 5.47 10.35 -11.11
N ALA A 169 4.70 9.75 -12.01
CA ALA A 169 4.93 8.37 -12.43
C ALA A 169 6.29 8.24 -13.15
N LEU A 170 7.07 7.22 -12.77
CA LEU A 170 8.41 7.04 -13.32
C LEU A 170 8.34 6.68 -14.81
N GLU A 171 9.37 7.06 -15.56
CA GLU A 171 9.37 6.95 -17.02
C GLU A 171 9.11 5.51 -17.51
N PHE A 172 9.66 4.52 -16.82
CA PHE A 172 9.53 3.10 -17.15
C PHE A 172 8.17 2.48 -16.79
N TRP A 173 7.27 3.22 -16.14
CA TRP A 173 5.94 2.70 -15.79
C TRP A 173 5.07 2.56 -17.04
N PRO A 174 4.16 1.57 -17.08
CA PRO A 174 3.23 1.42 -18.18
C PRO A 174 2.47 2.72 -18.44
N LYS A 175 2.47 3.19 -19.69
CA LYS A 175 1.78 4.43 -20.08
C LYS A 175 0.28 4.19 -20.19
N TYR A 176 -0.48 5.29 -20.29
CA TYR A 176 -1.94 5.29 -20.44
C TYR A 176 -2.43 4.20 -21.40
N ARG A 177 -1.91 4.17 -22.65
CA ARG A 177 -2.35 3.20 -23.67
C ARG A 177 -2.16 1.75 -23.24
N GLN A 178 -1.01 1.42 -22.66
CA GLN A 178 -0.72 0.05 -22.18
C GLN A 178 -1.68 -0.35 -21.05
N GLN A 179 -1.99 0.57 -20.14
CA GLN A 179 -2.97 0.33 -19.07
C GLN A 179 -4.39 0.18 -19.63
N ALA A 180 -4.86 1.18 -20.38
CA ALA A 180 -6.20 1.24 -20.93
C ALA A 180 -6.53 0.03 -21.83
N ASP A 181 -5.67 -0.28 -22.80
CA ASP A 181 -5.89 -1.39 -23.74
C ASP A 181 -6.04 -2.72 -23.01
N ALA A 182 -5.16 -2.97 -22.02
CA ALA A 182 -5.21 -4.19 -21.22
C ALA A 182 -6.43 -4.25 -20.29
N TYR A 183 -6.84 -3.11 -19.70
CA TYR A 183 -8.03 -3.04 -18.84
C TYR A 183 -9.30 -3.32 -19.65
N LEU A 184 -9.43 -2.70 -20.82
CA LEU A 184 -10.58 -2.88 -21.71
C LEU A 184 -10.63 -4.28 -22.30
N GLN A 185 -9.49 -4.87 -22.67
CA GLN A 185 -9.42 -6.26 -23.10
C GLN A 185 -9.98 -7.21 -22.03
N ARG A 186 -9.59 -7.03 -20.77
CA ARG A 186 -10.10 -7.84 -19.64
C ARG A 186 -11.58 -7.57 -19.39
N ALA A 187 -11.99 -6.30 -19.41
CA ALA A 187 -13.38 -5.90 -19.22
C ALA A 187 -14.31 -6.58 -20.25
N GLY A 188 -13.94 -6.51 -21.54
CA GLY A 188 -14.70 -7.10 -22.63
C GLY A 188 -14.72 -8.64 -22.56
N ALA A 189 -13.58 -9.27 -22.30
CA ALA A 189 -13.50 -10.73 -22.15
C ALA A 189 -14.36 -11.27 -21.00
N MET A 190 -14.56 -10.49 -19.94
CA MET A 190 -15.38 -10.85 -18.78
C MET A 190 -16.82 -10.30 -18.85
N GLY A 191 -17.16 -9.52 -19.87
CA GLY A 191 -18.50 -8.97 -20.07
C GLY A 191 -18.92 -7.92 -19.03
N PHE A 192 -17.98 -7.15 -18.46
CA PHE A 192 -18.33 -6.08 -17.53
C PHE A 192 -18.99 -4.89 -18.26
N ARG A 193 -20.17 -4.49 -17.79
CA ARG A 193 -20.91 -3.31 -18.29
C ARG A 193 -20.72 -2.05 -17.45
N ALA A 194 -20.16 -2.21 -16.26
CA ALA A 194 -19.93 -1.12 -15.32
C ALA A 194 -18.54 -1.23 -14.69
N ALA A 195 -17.88 -0.09 -14.55
CA ALA A 195 -16.59 0.02 -13.88
C ALA A 195 -16.52 1.22 -12.93
N TYR A 196 -15.73 1.04 -11.88
CA TYR A 196 -15.24 2.11 -11.03
C TYR A 196 -13.78 2.43 -11.40
N LEU A 197 -13.44 3.71 -11.54
CA LEU A 197 -12.09 4.17 -11.86
C LEU A 197 -11.50 5.01 -10.72
N ALA A 198 -10.40 4.53 -10.14
CA ALA A 198 -9.51 5.29 -9.29
C ALA A 198 -8.37 5.87 -10.12
N THR A 199 -8.17 7.19 -10.06
CA THR A 199 -7.10 7.91 -10.74
C THR A 199 -6.95 9.32 -10.16
N GLY A 200 -5.74 9.86 -10.15
CA GLY A 200 -5.46 11.28 -9.89
C GLY A 200 -5.44 12.14 -11.15
N ASN A 201 -5.68 11.58 -12.33
CA ASN A 201 -5.63 12.28 -13.62
C ASN A 201 -7.02 12.37 -14.29
N GLU A 202 -7.71 13.50 -14.12
CA GLU A 202 -9.06 13.73 -14.64
C GLU A 202 -9.15 13.70 -16.17
N THR A 203 -8.12 14.19 -16.86
CA THR A 203 -8.11 14.21 -18.34
C THR A 203 -8.10 12.79 -18.89
N GLU A 204 -7.25 11.94 -18.32
CA GLU A 204 -7.19 10.55 -18.74
C GLU A 204 -8.35 9.71 -18.20
N ALA A 205 -8.96 10.10 -17.09
CA ALA A 205 -10.23 9.53 -16.63
C ALA A 205 -11.32 9.70 -17.69
N ALA A 206 -11.55 10.94 -18.15
CA ALA A 206 -12.54 11.24 -19.18
C ALA A 206 -12.27 10.48 -20.48
N ARG A 207 -10.98 10.39 -20.87
CA ARG A 207 -10.55 9.62 -22.04
C ARG A 207 -10.86 8.13 -21.89
N PHE A 208 -10.50 7.53 -20.75
CA PHE A 208 -10.76 6.11 -20.49
C PHE A 208 -12.26 5.82 -20.46
N SER A 209 -13.08 6.67 -19.83
CA SER A 209 -14.53 6.52 -19.81
C SER A 209 -15.14 6.50 -21.22
N LYS A 210 -14.66 7.35 -22.12
CA LYS A 210 -15.09 7.36 -23.53
C LYS A 210 -14.66 6.07 -24.24
N GLU A 211 -13.40 5.70 -24.13
CA GLU A 211 -12.85 4.50 -24.79
C GLU A 211 -13.52 3.21 -24.27
N ALA A 212 -13.85 3.14 -22.99
CA ALA A 212 -14.59 2.03 -22.39
C ALA A 212 -16.01 1.88 -22.97
N LYS A 213 -16.70 3.00 -23.16
CA LYS A 213 -18.03 3.01 -23.77
C LYS A 213 -17.97 2.59 -25.24
N ASP A 214 -17.00 3.11 -25.99
CA ASP A 214 -16.87 2.86 -27.42
C ASP A 214 -16.41 1.41 -27.72
N ALA A 215 -15.49 0.85 -26.92
CA ALA A 215 -14.86 -0.43 -27.22
C ALA A 215 -15.63 -1.64 -26.67
N VAL A 216 -16.24 -1.52 -25.49
CA VAL A 216 -16.83 -2.66 -24.77
C VAL A 216 -18.20 -2.34 -24.15
N ASP A 217 -18.83 -1.23 -24.54
CA ASP A 217 -20.12 -0.76 -24.02
C ASP A 217 -20.17 -0.65 -22.48
N MET A 218 -19.02 -0.36 -21.86
CA MET A 218 -18.90 -0.28 -20.40
C MET A 218 -18.98 1.18 -19.92
N ARG A 219 -19.87 1.45 -18.96
CA ARG A 219 -19.93 2.75 -18.30
C ARG A 219 -18.97 2.81 -17.11
N VAL A 220 -18.28 3.94 -16.98
CA VAL A 220 -17.24 4.16 -15.95
C VAL A 220 -17.68 5.27 -15.02
N TRP A 221 -17.45 5.10 -13.72
CA TRP A 221 -17.69 6.11 -12.69
C TRP A 221 -16.45 6.39 -11.84
N THR A 222 -16.31 7.62 -11.36
CA THR A 222 -15.38 8.01 -10.29
C THR A 222 -16.11 8.20 -8.97
N LYS A 223 -15.36 8.31 -7.85
CA LYS A 223 -15.96 8.53 -6.52
C LYS A 223 -16.80 9.80 -6.42
N GLU A 224 -16.40 10.85 -7.13
CA GLU A 224 -17.11 12.12 -7.17
C GLU A 224 -18.48 12.00 -7.83
N GLU A 225 -18.66 11.02 -8.74
CA GLU A 225 -19.92 10.75 -9.42
C GLU A 225 -20.81 9.76 -8.65
N LEU A 226 -20.25 9.02 -7.68
CA LEU A 226 -20.97 8.02 -6.88
C LEU A 226 -21.64 8.62 -5.64
N LEU A 227 -21.25 9.82 -5.20
CA LEU A 227 -21.78 10.45 -3.99
C LEU A 227 -22.51 11.76 -4.35
N TYR A 228 -23.49 12.13 -3.54
CA TYR A 228 -24.31 13.32 -3.76
C TYR A 228 -24.70 14.00 -2.44
N GLY A 229 -25.07 15.29 -2.53
CA GLY A 229 -25.45 16.10 -1.38
C GLY A 229 -24.37 16.08 -0.29
N LYS A 230 -24.79 15.89 0.97
CA LYS A 230 -23.87 15.87 2.12
C LYS A 230 -22.72 14.86 1.97
N ASP A 231 -22.95 13.71 1.35
CA ASP A 231 -21.89 12.71 1.20
C ASP A 231 -20.80 13.16 0.22
N LEU A 232 -21.18 13.91 -0.82
CA LEU A 232 -20.23 14.53 -1.73
C LEU A 232 -19.49 15.68 -1.04
N ASP A 233 -20.19 16.51 -0.27
CA ASP A 233 -19.56 17.59 0.51
C ASP A 233 -18.54 17.03 1.50
N ASP A 234 -18.89 15.94 2.21
CA ASP A 234 -18.01 15.24 3.14
C ASP A 234 -16.78 14.68 2.41
N LEU A 235 -16.97 14.05 1.23
CA LEU A 235 -15.86 13.56 0.40
C LEU A 235 -14.93 14.71 -0.02
N MET A 236 -15.50 15.84 -0.42
CA MET A 236 -14.74 17.00 -0.89
C MET A 236 -14.02 17.73 0.25
N ALA A 237 -14.47 17.58 1.50
CA ALA A 237 -13.75 18.09 2.67
C ALA A 237 -12.52 17.24 3.06
N LEU A 238 -12.40 16.01 2.56
CA LEU A 238 -11.26 15.14 2.83
C LEU A 238 -9.98 15.57 2.09
N THR A 239 -8.83 15.28 2.70
CA THR A 239 -7.53 15.38 2.02
C THR A 239 -7.43 14.36 0.89
N LEU A 240 -6.53 14.60 -0.09
CA LEU A 240 -6.30 13.66 -1.20
C LEU A 240 -6.02 12.23 -0.72
N ASP A 241 -5.21 12.14 0.33
CA ASP A 241 -4.84 10.89 0.98
C ASP A 241 -6.03 10.15 1.63
N GLN A 242 -6.94 10.88 2.24
CA GLN A 242 -8.17 10.33 2.81
C GLN A 242 -9.15 9.91 1.70
N ARG A 243 -9.22 10.65 0.59
CA ARG A 243 -10.00 10.27 -0.59
C ARG A 243 -9.49 8.98 -1.23
N ALA A 244 -8.18 8.78 -1.29
CA ALA A 244 -7.57 7.53 -1.77
C ALA A 244 -7.99 6.31 -0.93
N ILE A 245 -8.29 6.47 0.37
CA ILE A 245 -8.87 5.37 1.17
C ILE A 245 -10.27 5.02 0.67
N VAL A 246 -11.08 6.00 0.27
CA VAL A 246 -12.40 5.75 -0.32
C VAL A 246 -12.26 4.95 -1.62
N ASP A 247 -11.29 5.30 -2.47
CA ASP A 247 -10.94 4.51 -3.67
C ASP A 247 -10.61 3.05 -3.32
N VAL A 248 -9.72 2.84 -2.33
CA VAL A 248 -9.37 1.48 -1.86
C VAL A 248 -10.62 0.71 -1.47
N LEU A 249 -11.50 1.28 -0.65
CA LEU A 249 -12.70 0.59 -0.15
C LEU A 249 -13.64 0.15 -1.28
N ILE A 250 -13.79 0.96 -2.32
CA ILE A 250 -14.62 0.62 -3.49
C ILE A 250 -13.95 -0.48 -4.32
N LEU A 251 -12.64 -0.38 -4.56
CA LEU A 251 -11.87 -1.36 -5.33
C LEU A 251 -11.75 -2.73 -4.63
N LEU A 252 -11.64 -2.75 -3.30
CA LEU A 252 -11.75 -3.99 -2.53
C LEU A 252 -13.13 -4.63 -2.74
N GLY A 253 -14.16 -3.82 -2.96
CA GLY A 253 -15.53 -4.23 -3.19
C GLY A 253 -15.85 -4.76 -4.60
N SER A 254 -14.96 -4.55 -5.58
CA SER A 254 -15.21 -4.92 -6.99
C SER A 254 -15.15 -6.42 -7.24
N ASN A 255 -15.74 -6.87 -8.35
CA ASN A 255 -15.80 -8.29 -8.72
C ASN A 255 -14.49 -8.75 -9.38
N TYR A 256 -13.88 -7.87 -10.16
CA TYR A 256 -12.55 -8.06 -10.69
C TYR A 256 -11.78 -6.73 -10.58
N PHE A 257 -10.47 -6.79 -10.39
CA PHE A 257 -9.63 -5.60 -10.29
C PHE A 257 -8.60 -5.57 -11.41
N VAL A 258 -8.41 -4.41 -12.02
CA VAL A 258 -7.30 -4.15 -12.93
C VAL A 258 -6.50 -2.96 -12.43
N GLY A 259 -5.18 -3.12 -12.40
CA GLY A 259 -4.27 -2.11 -11.90
C GLY A 259 -2.94 -2.17 -12.64
N VAL A 260 -1.95 -1.43 -12.15
CA VAL A 260 -0.67 -1.28 -12.83
C VAL A 260 0.47 -1.47 -11.84
N MET A 261 1.47 -2.24 -12.25
CA MET A 261 2.73 -2.37 -11.55
C MET A 261 3.71 -1.29 -12.09
N PRO A 262 4.51 -0.63 -11.23
CA PRO A 262 4.76 -0.91 -9.84
C PRO A 262 4.03 0.03 -8.87
N SER A 263 2.76 0.37 -9.15
CA SER A 263 1.99 1.21 -8.24
C SER A 263 1.75 0.51 -6.91
N SER A 264 2.22 1.11 -5.84
CA SER A 264 2.01 0.64 -4.47
C SER A 264 0.54 0.53 -4.11
N PHE A 265 -0.28 1.45 -4.61
CA PHE A 265 -1.73 1.42 -4.48
C PHE A 265 -2.34 0.17 -5.12
N SER A 266 -1.96 -0.15 -6.37
CA SER A 266 -2.46 -1.34 -7.07
C SER A 266 -2.03 -2.64 -6.41
N VAL A 267 -0.78 -2.73 -5.95
CA VAL A 267 -0.27 -3.90 -5.23
C VAL A 267 -1.02 -4.10 -3.92
N TYR A 268 -1.22 -3.01 -3.15
CA TYR A 268 -1.98 -3.04 -1.90
C TYR A 268 -3.41 -3.55 -2.09
N VAL A 269 -4.14 -3.02 -3.07
CA VAL A 269 -5.51 -3.47 -3.40
C VAL A 269 -5.50 -4.96 -3.78
N THR A 270 -4.55 -5.38 -4.61
CA THR A 270 -4.43 -6.79 -5.05
C THR A 270 -4.27 -7.74 -3.86
N ILE A 271 -3.33 -7.44 -2.95
CA ILE A 271 -3.08 -8.20 -1.73
C ILE A 271 -4.33 -8.29 -0.85
N LYS A 272 -4.97 -7.14 -0.60
CA LYS A 272 -6.11 -7.05 0.33
C LYS A 272 -7.37 -7.72 -0.20
N ARG A 273 -7.55 -7.85 -1.52
CA ARG A 273 -8.73 -8.51 -2.12
C ARG A 273 -8.83 -9.99 -1.75
N HIS A 274 -7.71 -10.68 -1.53
CA HIS A 274 -7.70 -12.08 -1.07
C HIS A 274 -8.29 -12.27 0.32
N LEU A 275 -8.30 -11.23 1.17
CA LEU A 275 -8.97 -11.29 2.48
C LEU A 275 -10.49 -11.41 2.39
N ARG A 276 -11.08 -11.24 1.21
CA ARG A 276 -12.53 -11.34 1.00
C ARG A 276 -13.01 -12.73 0.61
N ILE A 277 -12.09 -13.65 0.30
CA ILE A 277 -12.40 -15.01 -0.14
C ILE A 277 -11.68 -16.03 0.75
N ASP A 278 -12.12 -17.28 0.69
CA ASP A 278 -11.38 -18.38 1.32
C ASP A 278 -10.11 -18.66 0.50
N GLY A 279 -8.97 -18.79 1.19
CA GLY A 279 -7.66 -19.02 0.57
C GLY A 279 -6.91 -17.73 0.27
N LEU A 280 -5.73 -17.55 0.88
CA LEU A 280 -4.87 -16.40 0.62
C LEU A 280 -3.91 -16.73 -0.53
N HIS A 281 -4.25 -16.31 -1.75
CA HIS A 281 -3.40 -16.50 -2.92
C HIS A 281 -2.38 -15.35 -3.04
N MET A 282 -1.45 -15.29 -2.09
CA MET A 282 -0.44 -14.23 -2.06
C MET A 282 0.78 -14.56 -2.94
N ARG A 283 1.03 -15.84 -3.26
CA ARG A 283 2.22 -16.22 -4.04
C ARG A 283 2.04 -17.48 -4.91
N PRO A 284 2.72 -17.53 -6.06
CA PRO A 284 3.33 -16.39 -6.78
C PRO A 284 2.28 -15.60 -7.57
N TYR A 285 2.13 -14.29 -7.32
CA TYR A 285 1.34 -13.42 -8.21
C TYR A 285 2.11 -13.20 -9.51
N LYS A 286 1.48 -13.46 -10.66
CA LYS A 286 2.13 -13.32 -11.97
C LYS A 286 1.66 -12.05 -12.69
N VAL A 287 2.48 -11.01 -12.65
CA VAL A 287 2.20 -9.71 -13.29
C VAL A 287 2.20 -9.83 -14.82
N GLY A 288 1.24 -9.18 -15.50
CA GLY A 288 1.15 -9.19 -16.96
C GLY A 288 0.69 -10.52 -17.60
N THR A 289 0.18 -11.47 -16.80
CA THR A 289 -0.26 -12.80 -17.27
C THR A 289 -1.75 -13.02 -16.98
N GLU A 290 -2.17 -14.20 -16.51
CA GLU A 290 -3.54 -14.48 -16.04
C GLU A 290 -3.96 -13.71 -14.78
N GLY A 291 -3.01 -13.16 -14.00
CA GLY A 291 -3.29 -12.56 -12.70
C GLY A 291 -3.53 -13.62 -11.61
N ASP A 292 -4.38 -13.32 -10.64
CA ASP A 292 -4.71 -14.24 -9.52
C ASP A 292 -6.18 -14.73 -9.54
N GLY A 293 -6.90 -14.49 -10.65
CA GLY A 293 -8.33 -14.78 -10.76
C GLY A 293 -9.26 -13.72 -10.13
N LEU A 294 -8.75 -12.81 -9.31
CA LEU A 294 -9.48 -11.67 -8.73
C LEU A 294 -9.00 -10.32 -9.27
N SER A 295 -7.75 -10.27 -9.72
CA SER A 295 -6.97 -9.07 -9.96
C SER A 295 -5.95 -9.31 -11.08
N TYR A 296 -5.77 -8.33 -11.96
CA TYR A 296 -4.76 -8.31 -13.01
C TYR A 296 -3.96 -7.00 -12.97
N LEU A 297 -2.64 -7.10 -12.85
CA LEU A 297 -1.73 -5.95 -12.91
C LEU A 297 -1.01 -5.89 -14.26
N VAL A 298 -1.13 -4.74 -14.93
CA VAL A 298 -0.39 -4.41 -16.16
C VAL A 298 1.08 -4.16 -15.84
N GLY A 299 1.94 -4.63 -16.74
CA GLY A 299 3.38 -4.54 -16.62
C GLY A 299 4.06 -5.83 -17.04
N SER A 300 5.37 -5.79 -17.24
CA SER A 300 6.17 -6.99 -17.48
C SER A 300 7.23 -7.06 -16.40
N TYR A 301 6.90 -7.77 -15.32
CA TYR A 301 7.73 -7.88 -14.13
C TYR A 301 7.95 -9.38 -13.82
N GLN A 302 8.99 -9.95 -14.43
CA GLN A 302 9.42 -11.34 -14.34
C GLN A 302 10.56 -11.57 -13.32
N ARG A 303 11.39 -10.56 -13.08
CA ARG A 303 12.49 -10.61 -12.11
C ARG A 303 12.01 -10.07 -10.78
N TYR A 304 12.28 -10.81 -9.72
CA TYR A 304 11.76 -10.44 -8.41
C TYR A 304 12.32 -9.07 -7.92
N TRP A 305 13.56 -8.74 -8.28
CA TRP A 305 14.34 -7.59 -7.77
C TRP A 305 14.30 -6.35 -8.67
N ASP A 306 14.66 -6.53 -9.94
CA ASP A 306 14.83 -5.44 -10.93
C ASP A 306 13.50 -4.71 -11.24
N GLU A 307 12.40 -5.30 -10.76
CA GLU A 307 11.08 -5.17 -11.32
C GLU A 307 10.02 -5.09 -10.20
N TRP A 308 10.43 -4.72 -8.97
CA TRP A 308 9.54 -4.32 -7.88
C TRP A 308 8.53 -5.38 -7.43
N VAL A 309 8.72 -6.65 -7.78
CA VAL A 309 7.84 -7.75 -7.34
C VAL A 309 7.96 -7.96 -5.82
N PHE A 310 9.07 -7.54 -5.20
CA PHE A 310 9.24 -7.53 -3.74
C PHE A 310 8.14 -6.79 -2.98
N MET A 311 7.36 -5.93 -3.67
CA MET A 311 6.23 -5.24 -3.09
C MET A 311 5.13 -6.20 -2.60
N PHE A 312 5.02 -7.41 -3.16
CA PHE A 312 4.11 -8.45 -2.67
C PHE A 312 4.57 -9.12 -1.37
N ASP A 313 5.85 -8.97 -1.03
CA ASP A 313 6.48 -9.54 0.15
C ASP A 313 6.72 -8.47 1.22
N GLY A 314 6.45 -7.22 0.92
CA GLY A 314 6.55 -6.12 1.87
C GLY A 314 5.47 -6.13 2.92
N MET A 315 5.78 -5.54 4.07
CA MET A 315 4.78 -5.22 5.07
C MET A 315 4.19 -3.85 4.73
N TRP A 316 2.89 -3.86 4.43
CA TRP A 316 2.14 -2.68 4.06
C TRP A 316 1.56 -2.01 5.31
N PRO A 317 1.68 -0.67 5.47
CA PRO A 317 1.07 0.05 6.58
C PRO A 317 -0.46 0.11 6.50
#